data_AF-A0A4S0MN74-F1
#
_entry.id   AF-A0A4S0MN74-F1
#
_cell.length_a   1.000
_cell.length_b   1.000
_cell.length_c   1.000
_cell.angle_alpha   90.00
_cell.angle_beta   90.00
_cell.angle_gamma   90.00
#
_symmetry.space_group_name_H-M   'P 1'
#
loop_
_entity.id
_entity.type
_entity.pdbx_description
1 polymer ?
#
loop_
_entity_poly.entity_id
_entity_poly.type
_entity_poly.pdbx_seq_one_letter_code
_entity_poly.pdbx_strand_id
1 'polypeptide(L)' 'DLAIWKPDPVTKEFTVVSLHPGVTREQVQATCGWVVRFAEALDETPAPTELELTTLRDLQARTKAAHEGTAKGKAA' A
#
# COMPACT_ATOMS: atom_id res chain seq x y z
N ASP A 1 -4.06 1.58 1.99
CA ASP A 1 -4.59 0.88 3.18
C ASP A 1 -5.43 -0.34 2.85
N LEU A 2 -6.35 -0.28 1.86
CA LEU A 2 -7.33 -1.36 1.65
C LEU A 2 -7.18 -2.14 0.34
N ALA A 3 -6.69 -1.52 -0.73
CA ALA A 3 -6.79 -2.07 -2.08
C ALA A 3 -5.77 -1.44 -3.05
N ILE A 4 -5.55 -2.11 -4.17
CA ILE A 4 -4.86 -1.57 -5.35
C ILE A 4 -5.90 -1.12 -6.37
N TRP A 5 -5.75 0.11 -6.85
CA TRP A 5 -6.62 0.73 -7.84
C TRP A 5 -5.85 1.00 -9.13
N LYS A 6 -6.53 0.84 -10.26
CA LYS A 6 -6.00 1.21 -11.57
C LYS A 6 -7.10 1.89 -12.38
N PRO A 7 -6.76 2.87 -13.25
CA PRO A 7 -7.70 3.36 -14.24
C PRO A 7 -8.09 2.22 -15.19
N ASP A 8 -9.38 2.10 -15.48
CA ASP A 8 -9.84 1.23 -16.55
C ASP A 8 -9.17 1.64 -17.87
N PRO A 9 -8.65 0.70 -18.68
CA PRO A 9 -7.89 1.04 -19.88
C PRO A 9 -8.72 1.73 -20.96
N VAL A 10 -10.05 1.61 -20.94
CA VAL A 10 -10.97 2.19 -21.92
C VAL A 10 -11.69 3.40 -21.33
N THR A 11 -12.45 3.21 -20.24
CA THR A 11 -13.31 4.26 -19.66
C THR A 11 -12.52 5.26 -18.82
N LYS A 12 -11.30 4.90 -18.40
CA LYS A 12 -10.45 5.67 -17.48
C LYS A 12 -11.07 5.87 -16.09
N GLU A 13 -12.14 5.16 -15.77
CA GLU A 13 -12.71 5.16 -14.42
C GLU A 13 -11.76 4.50 -13.42
N PHE A 14 -11.71 5.03 -12.20
CA PHE A 14 -10.88 4.50 -11.14
C PHE A 14 -11.50 3.21 -10.58
N THR A 15 -10.84 2.08 -10.82
CA THR A 15 -11.39 0.74 -10.57
C THR A 15 -10.48 -0.03 -9.61
N VAL A 16 -11.09 -0.67 -8.62
CA VAL A 16 -10.40 -1.60 -7.71
C VAL A 16 -10.07 -2.87 -8.47
N VAL A 17 -8.79 -3.21 -8.57
CA VAL A 17 -8.31 -4.42 -9.25
C VAL A 17 -7.82 -5.49 -8.28
N SER A 18 -7.47 -5.09 -7.06
CA SER A 18 -7.10 -6.04 -6.02
C SER A 18 -7.44 -5.52 -4.63
N LEU A 19 -7.97 -6.39 -3.77
CA LEU A 19 -8.15 -6.13 -2.34
C LEU A 19 -6.94 -6.64 -1.56
N HIS A 20 -6.53 -5.94 -0.52
CA HIS A 20 -5.52 -6.48 0.40
C HIS A 20 -6.10 -7.65 1.21
N PRO A 21 -5.27 -8.58 1.70
CA PRO A 21 -5.75 -9.75 2.45
C PRO A 21 -6.69 -9.38 3.60
N GLY A 22 -7.85 -10.02 3.64
CA GLY A 22 -8.88 -9.80 4.67
C GLY A 22 -9.76 -8.55 4.49
N VAL A 23 -9.57 -7.78 3.42
CA VAL A 23 -10.41 -6.62 3.09
C VAL A 23 -11.62 -7.03 2.24
N THR A 24 -12.78 -6.42 2.53
CA THR A 24 -14.04 -6.61 1.82
C THR A 24 -14.39 -5.43 0.91
N ARG A 25 -15.29 -5.65 -0.06
CA ARG A 25 -15.78 -4.59 -0.96
C ARG A 25 -16.52 -3.49 -0.20
N GLU A 26 -17.24 -3.89 0.84
CA GLU A 26 -18.03 -3.01 1.71
C GLU A 26 -17.14 -2.05 2.48
N GLN A 27 -16.02 -2.54 3.02
CA GLN A 27 -15.03 -1.70 3.70
C GLN A 27 -14.44 -0.66 2.75
N VAL A 28 -14.09 -1.04 1.52
CA VAL A 28 -13.60 -0.09 0.52
C VAL A 28 -14.68 0.94 0.19
N GLN A 29 -15.90 0.48 -0.13
CA GLN A 29 -17.02 1.36 -0.45
C GLN A 29 -17.33 2.36 0.67
N ALA A 30 -17.25 1.95 1.95
CA ALA A 30 -17.49 2.83 3.09
C ALA A 30 -16.48 3.99 3.21
N THR A 31 -15.29 3.86 2.60
CA THR A 31 -14.28 4.93 2.57
C THR A 31 -14.44 5.88 1.37
N CYS A 32 -15.32 5.57 0.43
CA CYS A 32 -15.52 6.34 -0.79
C CYS A 32 -16.87 7.08 -0.77
N GLY A 33 -16.84 8.37 -1.10
CA GLY A 33 -18.05 9.20 -1.26
C GLY A 33 -18.81 8.97 -2.57
N TRP A 34 -18.38 8.00 -3.39
CA TRP A 34 -18.98 7.64 -4.68
C TRP A 34 -19.11 6.12 -4.80
N VAL A 35 -19.90 5.65 -5.77
CA VAL A 35 -20.06 4.21 -6.03
C VAL A 35 -18.76 3.65 -6.61
N VAL A 36 -18.15 2.70 -5.90
CA VAL A 36 -16.88 2.11 -6.28
C VAL A 36 -17.07 1.08 -7.39
N ARG A 37 -16.21 1.16 -8.41
CA ARG A 37 -16.07 0.14 -9.44
C ARG A 37 -15.04 -0.90 -9.01
N PHE A 38 -15.37 -2.15 -9.24
CA PHE A 38 -14.48 -3.29 -9.02
C PHE A 38 -14.31 -4.03 -10.33
N ALA A 39 -13.09 -4.47 -10.61
CA ALA A 39 -12.80 -5.31 -11.75
C ALA A 39 -13.62 -6.62 -11.69
N GLU A 40 -13.98 -7.14 -12.86
CA GLU A 40 -14.68 -8.41 -12.98
C GLU A 40 -13.83 -9.55 -12.41
N ALA A 41 -12.57 -9.64 -12.84
CA ALA A 41 -11.54 -10.44 -12.20
C ALA A 41 -10.88 -9.59 -11.09
N LEU A 42 -11.26 -9.86 -9.84
CA LEU A 42 -10.73 -9.17 -8.67
C LEU A 42 -9.73 -10.08 -7.94
N ASP A 43 -8.49 -9.62 -7.83
CA ASP A 43 -7.41 -10.37 -7.18
C ASP A 43 -7.28 -10.03 -5.69
N GLU A 44 -6.60 -10.89 -4.93
CA GLU A 44 -6.07 -10.53 -3.61
C GLU A 44 -4.60 -10.09 -3.75
N THR A 45 -4.22 -9.03 -3.03
CA THR A 45 -2.84 -8.52 -3.07
C THR A 45 -1.93 -9.52 -2.39
N PRO A 46 -0.87 -10.01 -3.06
CA PRO A 46 0.00 -11.01 -2.48
C PRO A 46 0.72 -10.44 -1.25
N ALA A 47 0.90 -11.29 -0.24
CA ALA A 47 1.75 -10.96 0.89
C ALA A 47 3.20 -10.74 0.41
N PRO A 48 3.94 -9.78 1.00
CA PRO A 48 5.34 -9.59 0.69
C PRO A 48 6.15 -10.86 0.95
N THR A 49 7.18 -11.06 0.12
CA THR A 49 8.15 -12.13 0.31
C THR A 49 9.04 -11.87 1.52
N GLU A 50 9.70 -12.93 2.01
CA GLU A 50 10.68 -12.82 3.08
C GLU A 50 11.83 -11.86 2.72
N LEU A 51 12.34 -11.97 1.48
CA LEU A 51 13.42 -11.13 0.98
C LEU A 51 13.02 -9.64 0.94
N GLU A 52 11.79 -9.34 0.51
CA GLU A 52 11.28 -7.97 0.50
C GLU A 52 11.15 -7.42 1.92
N LEU A 53 10.67 -8.22 2.86
CA LEU A 53 10.51 -7.83 4.26
C LEU A 53 11.85 -7.59 4.96
N THR A 54 12.83 -8.48 4.77
CA THR A 54 14.17 -8.32 5.35
C THR A 54 14.87 -7.09 4.77
N THR A 55 14.87 -6.94 3.45
CA THR A 55 15.45 -5.79 2.77
C THR A 55 14.83 -4.48 3.26
N LEU A 56 13.50 -4.40 3.37
CA LEU A 56 12.81 -3.19 3.84
C LEU A 56 13.21 -2.84 5.28
N ARG A 57 13.26 -3.82 6.18
CA ARG A 57 13.62 -3.62 7.59
C ARG A 57 15.05 -3.14 7.75
N ASP A 58 15.98 -3.70 6.99
CA ASP A 58 17.39 -3.30 7.00
C ASP A 58 17.57 -1.86 6.51
N LEU A 59 16.87 -1.49 5.43
CA LEU A 59 16.85 -0.12 4.93
C LEU A 59 16.32 0.85 6.00
N GLN A 60 15.20 0.50 6.65
CA GLN A 60 14.63 1.32 7.72
C GLN A 60 15.58 1.48 8.92
N ALA A 61 16.26 0.40 9.33
CA ALA A 61 17.23 0.44 10.43
C ALA A 61 18.40 1.38 10.13
N ARG A 62 18.94 1.33 8.90
CA ARG A 62 20.02 2.23 8.44
C ARG A 62 19.57 3.68 8.37
N THR A 63 18.38 3.95 7.85
CA THR A 63 17.80 5.30 7.80
C THR A 63 17.60 5.86 9.21
N LYS A 64 17.10 5.06 10.14
CA LYS A 64 16.94 5.45 11.55
C LYS A 64 18.28 5.81 12.18
N ALA A 65 19.29 4.95 12.05
CA ALA A 65 20.63 5.20 12.58
C ALA A 65 21.25 6.49 12.02
N ALA A 66 21.09 6.76 10.73
CA ALA A 66 21.56 8.00 10.12
C ALA A 66 20.89 9.24 10.73
N HIS A 67 19.56 9.23 10.86
CA HIS A 67 18.80 10.35 11.45
C HIS A 67 19.12 10.59 12.93
N GLU A 68 19.33 9.54 13.72
CA GLU A 68 19.73 9.65 15.13
C GLU A 68 21.15 10.24 15.28
N GLY A 69 22.08 9.85 14.41
CA GLY A 69 23.42 10.43 14.35
C GLY A 69 23.42 11.91 13.95
N THR A 70 22.48 12.32 13.07
CA THR A 70 22.35 13.73 12.67
C THR A 70 21.75 14.58 13.80
N ALA A 71 20.83 14.04 14.60
CA ALA A 71 20.26 14.74 15.75
C ALA A 71 21.30 15.00 16.86
N LYS A 72 22.20 14.05 17.12
CA LYS A 72 23.31 14.24 18.08
C LYS A 72 24.35 15.26 17.62
N GLY A 73 24.63 15.35 16.31
CA GLY A 73 25.59 16.32 15.76
C GLY A 73 25.11 17.78 15.76
N LYS A 74 23.80 18.03 15.90
CA LYS A 74 23.22 19.38 15.99
C LYS A 74 23.13 19.94 17.42
N ALA A 75 23.31 19.09 18.42
CA ALA A 75 23.21 19.43 19.84
C ALA A 75 24.59 19.59 20.52
N ALA A 76 25.67 19.55 19.74
CA ALA A 76 27.06 19.71 20.18
C ALA A 76 27.67 20.98 19.59
#